data_AF-A0A1I6RT69-F1
#
_entry.id   AF-A0A1I6RT69-F1
#
_cell.length_a   1.000
_cell.length_b   1.000
_cell.length_c   1.000
_cell.angle_alpha   90.00
_cell.angle_beta   90.00
_cell.angle_gamma   90.00
#
_symmetry.space_group_name_H-M   'P 1'
#
loop_
_entity.id
_entity.type
_entity.pdbx_description
1 polymer ?
#
loop_
_entity_poly.entity_id
_entity_poly.type
_entity_poly.pdbx_seq_one_letter_code
_entity_poly.pdbx_strand_id
1 'polypeptide(L)'
;MTFALTDWMLYSMWAVLGFMGLNFLMDMFKMMKSGTFSTDFVLGYLKDMVYFVLPLFMFANMQSLDHWGWMMLTAYYVGAFGVVFKYLMDLKGKM
;
A
#
# COMPACT_ATOMS: atom_id res chain seq x y z
N MET A 1 13.93 -12.81 11.57
CA MET A 1 13.59 -11.36 11.59
C MET A 1 12.09 -11.27 11.64
N THR A 2 11.52 -10.87 12.77
CA THR A 2 10.10 -10.53 12.84
C THR A 2 9.95 -9.14 12.24
N PHE A 3 9.16 -9.00 11.17
CA PHE A 3 8.74 -7.70 10.64
C PHE A 3 7.77 -7.09 11.66
N ALA A 4 8.31 -6.57 12.76
CA ALA A 4 7.51 -6.04 13.85
C ALA A 4 7.03 -4.63 13.48
N LEU A 5 5.79 -4.55 13.00
CA LEU A 5 5.06 -3.28 12.98
C LEU A 5 4.54 -3.03 14.40
N THR A 6 4.75 -1.83 14.93
CA THR A 6 4.08 -1.39 16.16
C THR A 6 2.59 -1.20 15.89
N ASP A 7 1.75 -1.19 16.93
CA ASP A 7 0.28 -1.24 16.81
C ASP A 7 -0.29 -0.27 15.77
N TRP A 8 0.06 1.02 15.87
CA TRP A 8 -0.42 2.04 14.94
C TRP A 8 0.12 1.88 13.52
N MET A 9 1.32 1.34 13.37
CA MET A 9 1.91 1.03 12.06
C MET A 9 1.23 -0.20 11.44
N LEU A 10 0.79 -1.15 12.26
CA LEU A 10 0.00 -2.28 11.78
C LEU A 10 -1.34 -1.80 11.20
N TYR A 11 -2.05 -0.93 11.90
CA TYR A 11 -3.34 -0.40 11.42
C TYR A 11 -3.22 0.40 10.13
N SER A 12 -2.19 1.23 9.98
CA SER A 12 -1.95 1.94 8.71
C SER A 12 -1.58 0.99 7.58
N MET A 13 -0.82 -0.08 7.85
CA MET A 13 -0.52 -1.09 6.85
C MET A 13 -1.79 -1.84 6.41
N TRP A 14 -2.69 -2.14 7.36
CA TRP A 14 -4.00 -2.72 7.04
C TRP A 14 -4.83 -1.79 6.16
N ALA A 15 -4.82 -0.48 6.43
CA ALA A 15 -5.48 0.48 5.55
C ALA A 15 -4.87 0.48 4.14
N VAL A 16 -3.54 0.55 4.02
CA VAL A 16 -2.82 0.51 2.74
C VAL A 16 -3.19 -0.75 1.95
N LEU A 17 -3.03 -1.92 2.55
CA LEU A 17 -3.34 -3.20 1.90
C LEU A 17 -4.83 -3.34 1.60
N GLY A 18 -5.70 -2.84 2.47
CA GLY A 18 -7.14 -2.84 2.28
C GLY A 18 -7.56 -2.03 1.05
N PHE A 19 -7.11 -0.78 0.94
CA PHE A 19 -7.45 0.06 -0.22
C PHE A 19 -6.80 -0.44 -1.52
N MET A 20 -5.56 -0.95 -1.46
CA MET A 20 -4.92 -1.62 -2.59
C MET A 20 -5.74 -2.82 -3.07
N GLY A 21 -6.13 -3.70 -2.13
CA GLY A 21 -6.92 -4.90 -2.43
C GLY A 21 -8.30 -4.56 -2.97
N LEU A 22 -9.00 -3.58 -2.40
CA LEU A 22 -10.30 -3.13 -2.91
C LEU A 22 -10.20 -2.59 -4.34
N ASN A 23 -9.17 -1.79 -4.63
CA ASN A 23 -8.95 -1.26 -5.98
C ASN A 23 -8.69 -2.38 -6.99
N PHE A 24 -7.86 -3.36 -6.61
CA PHE A 24 -7.60 -4.55 -7.41
C PHE A 24 -8.88 -5.36 -7.68
N LEU A 25 -9.69 -5.63 -6.66
CA LEU A 25 -10.95 -6.38 -6.82
C LEU A 25 -11.94 -5.67 -7.74
N MET A 26 -12.04 -4.34 -7.63
CA MET A 26 -12.91 -3.52 -8.49
C MET A 26 -12.47 -3.57 -9.96
N ASP A 27 -11.17 -3.43 -10.22
CA ASP A 27 -10.64 -3.52 -11.59
C ASP A 27 -10.79 -4.93 -12.15
N MET A 28 -10.48 -5.95 -11.36
CA MET A 28 -10.64 -7.34 -11.75
C MET A 28 -12.10 -7.63 -12.13
N PHE A 29 -13.06 -7.15 -11.34
CA PHE A 29 -14.49 -7.31 -11.65
C PHE A 29 -14.89 -6.63 -12.96
N LYS A 30 -14.41 -5.42 -13.21
CA LYS A 30 -14.66 -4.70 -14.48
C LYS A 30 -14.05 -5.44 -15.67
N MET A 31 -12.79 -5.88 -15.56
CA MET A 31 -12.08 -6.60 -16.62
C MET A 31 -12.72 -7.95 -16.92
N MET A 32 -13.25 -8.65 -15.90
CA MET A 32 -14.01 -9.88 -16.10
C MET A 32 -15.32 -9.62 -16.86
N LYS A 33 -16.03 -8.53 -16.56
CA LYS A 33 -17.25 -8.15 -17.30
C LYS A 33 -16.98 -7.75 -18.75
N SER A 34 -15.85 -7.10 -19.04
CA SER A 34 -15.48 -6.72 -20.41
C SER A 34 -14.76 -7.83 -21.19
N GLY A 35 -14.38 -8.93 -20.54
CA GLY A 35 -13.62 -10.02 -21.17
C GLY A 35 -12.17 -9.66 -21.51
N THR A 36 -11.64 -8.55 -20.98
CA THR A 36 -10.32 -8.00 -21.34
C THR A 36 -9.24 -8.35 -20.31
N PHE A 37 -9.31 -9.53 -19.70
CA PHE A 37 -8.33 -9.95 -18.69
C PHE A 37 -6.91 -10.03 -19.29
N SER A 38 -5.93 -9.42 -18.63
CA SER A 38 -4.52 -9.43 -19.04
C SER A 38 -3.61 -9.77 -17.86
N THR A 39 -2.52 -10.48 -18.15
CA THR A 39 -1.45 -10.74 -17.18
C THR A 39 -0.77 -9.45 -16.72
N ASP A 40 -0.75 -8.41 -17.55
CA ASP A 40 -0.14 -7.12 -17.21
C ASP A 40 -0.85 -6.44 -16.05
N PHE A 41 -2.16 -6.67 -15.89
CA PHE A 41 -2.93 -6.17 -14.75
C PHE A 41 -2.43 -6.76 -13.43
N VAL A 42 -2.23 -8.08 -13.38
CA VAL A 42 -1.75 -8.78 -12.18
C VAL A 42 -0.31 -8.36 -11.87
N LEU A 43 0.55 -8.30 -12.89
CA LEU A 43 1.94 -7.87 -12.73
C LEU A 43 2.04 -6.40 -12.28
N GLY A 44 1.17 -5.53 -12.81
CA GLY A 44 1.05 -4.14 -12.37
C GLY A 44 0.70 -4.04 -10.89
N TYR A 45 -0.27 -4.82 -10.42
CA TYR A 45 -0.64 -4.85 -9.00
C TYR A 45 0.50 -5.35 -8.10
N LEU A 46 1.18 -6.44 -8.46
CA LEU A 46 2.30 -6.96 -7.70
C LEU A 46 3.47 -5.97 -7.66
N LYS A 47 3.73 -5.30 -8.78
CA LYS A 47 4.73 -4.24 -8.88
C LYS A 47 4.40 -3.11 -7.90
N ASP A 48 3.17 -2.61 -7.92
CA ASP A 48 2.71 -1.57 -6.99
C ASP A 48 2.82 -2.01 -5.52
N MET A 49 2.50 -3.28 -5.23
CA MET A 49 2.66 -3.83 -3.88
C MET A 49 4.12 -3.76 -3.43
N VAL A 50 5.07 -4.14 -4.28
CA VAL A 50 6.50 -4.00 -3.96
C VAL A 50 6.88 -2.52 -3.79
N TYR A 51 6.50 -1.63 -4.72
CA TYR A 51 6.92 -0.23 -4.66
C TYR A 51 6.27 0.60 -3.56
N PHE A 52 5.10 0.21 -3.04
CA PHE A 52 4.43 0.96 -1.99
C PHE A 52 4.59 0.31 -0.62
N VAL A 53 4.51 -1.01 -0.53
CA VAL A 53 4.53 -1.72 0.76
C VAL A 53 5.97 -1.94 1.24
N LEU A 54 6.91 -2.26 0.34
CA LEU A 54 8.30 -2.52 0.75
C LEU A 54 8.96 -1.27 1.35
N PRO A 55 8.86 -0.05 0.77
CA PRO A 55 9.44 1.13 1.39
C PRO A 55 8.86 1.44 2.77
N LEU A 56 7.55 1.21 2.96
CA LEU A 56 6.92 1.35 4.28
C LEU A 56 7.50 0.36 5.29
N PHE A 57 7.73 -0.90 4.89
CA PHE A 57 8.44 -1.85 5.75
C PHE A 57 9.89 -1.44 6.02
N MET A 58 10.58 -0.83 5.06
CA MET A 58 11.93 -0.30 5.29
C MET A 58 11.92 0.80 6.35
N PHE A 59 11.03 1.79 6.24
CA PHE A 59 10.89 2.84 7.27
C PHE A 59 10.53 2.27 8.65
N ALA A 60 9.73 1.20 8.71
CA ALA A 60 9.41 0.51 9.95
C ALA A 60 10.63 -0.17 10.60
N ASN A 61 11.50 -0.77 9.80
CA ASN A 61 12.66 -1.51 10.31
C ASN A 61 13.90 -0.63 10.51
N MET A 62 13.93 0.56 9.90
CA MET A 62 15.00 1.55 10.03
C MET A 62 14.80 2.51 11.22
N GLN A 63 13.77 2.32 12.05
CA GLN A 63 13.53 3.14 13.24
C GLN A 63 14.73 3.16 14.19
N SER A 64 15.49 2.06 14.28
CA SER A 64 16.70 1.99 15.12
C SER A 64 17.84 2.90 14.64
N LEU A 65 17.81 3.34 13.38
CA LEU A 65 18.78 4.28 12.81
C LEU A 65 18.40 5.74 13.08
N ASP A 66 17.20 5.99 13.59
CA ASP A 66 16.70 7.34 13.84
C ASP A 66 17.11 7.81 15.25
N HIS A 67 18.21 8.58 15.31
CA HIS A 67 18.64 9.22 16.56
C HIS A 67 17.61 10.19 17.15
N TRP A 68 16.71 10.73 16.31
CA TRP A 68 15.73 11.73 16.74
C TRP A 68 14.39 11.08 17.11
N GLY A 69 14.17 9.83 16.69
CA GLY A 69 13.04 8.98 17.08
C GLY A 69 11.70 9.31 16.41
N TRP A 70 11.66 10.30 15.50
CA TRP A 70 10.42 10.72 14.84
C TRP A 70 10.49 10.78 13.31
N MET A 71 11.68 10.92 12.71
CA MET A 71 11.83 11.07 11.26
C MET A 71 11.34 9.84 10.50
N MET A 72 11.78 8.65 10.91
CA MET A 72 11.38 7.41 10.22
C MET A 72 9.90 7.12 10.42
N LEU A 73 9.36 7.43 11.60
CA LEU A 73 7.95 7.27 11.93
C LEU A 73 7.07 8.21 11.09
N THR A 74 7.47 9.48 10.97
CA THR A 74 6.77 10.45 10.11
C THR A 74 6.83 10.04 8.64
N ALA A 75 8.00 9.63 8.13
CA ALA A 75 8.13 9.16 6.75
C ALA A 75 7.20 7.97 6.47
N TYR A 76 7.11 7.03 7.41
CA TYR A 76 6.20 5.90 7.35
C TYR A 76 4.73 6.35 7.26
N TYR A 77 4.25 7.21 8.16
CA TYR A 77 2.84 7.63 8.16
C TYR A 77 2.47 8.50 6.96
N VAL A 78 3.36 9.41 6.55
CA VAL A 78 3.15 10.22 5.34
C VAL A 78 3.10 9.32 4.10
N GLY A 79 3.99 8.34 4.01
CA GLY A 79 3.96 7.35 2.92
C GLY A 79 2.68 6.53 2.94
N ALA A 80 2.28 6.00 4.09
CA ALA A 80 1.07 5.20 4.23
C ALA A 80 -0.19 6.00 3.86
N PHE A 81 -0.29 7.24 4.34
CA PHE A 81 -1.36 8.15 3.98
C PHE A 81 -1.38 8.46 2.47
N GLY A 82 -0.21 8.72 1.87
CA GLY A 82 -0.10 8.96 0.43
C GLY A 82 -0.58 7.78 -0.41
N VAL A 83 -0.24 6.55 -0.01
CA VAL A 83 -0.71 5.33 -0.69
C VAL A 83 -2.22 5.17 -0.53
N VAL A 84 -2.75 5.30 0.69
CA VAL A 84 -4.21 5.23 0.94
C VAL A 84 -4.96 6.28 0.11
N PHE A 85 -4.48 7.52 0.11
CA PHE A 85 -5.09 8.61 -0.64
C PHE A 85 -5.08 8.36 -2.15
N LYS A 86 -3.97 7.84 -2.70
CA LYS A 86 -3.89 7.41 -4.11
C LYS A 86 -4.99 6.40 -4.43
N TYR A 87 -5.07 5.30 -3.68
CA TYR A 87 -6.03 4.23 -3.96
C TYR A 87 -7.49 4.66 -3.72
N LEU A 88 -7.73 5.57 -2.78
CA LEU A 88 -9.04 6.21 -2.61
C LEU A 88 -9.45 7.04 -3.82
N MET A 89 -8.54 7.84 -4.39
CA MET A 89 -8.82 8.62 -5.60
C MET A 89 -9.07 7.71 -6.80
N ASP A 90 -8.28 6.65 -6.96
CA ASP A 90 -8.46 5.66 -8.03
C ASP A 90 -9.83 4.98 -7.92
N LEU A 91 -10.22 4.57 -6.72
CA LEU A 91 -11.55 3.99 -6.46
C LEU A 91 -12.68 4.97 -6.77
N LYS A 92 -12.53 6.24 -6.36
CA LYS A 92 -13.53 7.29 -6.63
C LYS A 92 -13.68 7.56 -8.13
N GLY A 93 -12.60 7.52 -8.90
CA GLY A 93 -12.66 7.67 -10.37
C GLY A 93 -13.27 6.46 -11.08
N LYS A 94 -13.43 5.33 -10.39
CA LYS A 94 -13.97 4.08 -10.92
C LYS A 94 -15.44 3.85 -10.56
N MET A 95 -15.99 4.55 -9.59
CA MET A 95 -17.44 4.55 -9.30
C MET A 95 -18.16 5.44 -10.31
#